data_AF-A0AA88YD89-F1
#
_entry.id   AF-A0AA88YD89-F1
#
_cell.length_a   1.000
_cell.length_b   1.000
_cell.length_c   1.000
_cell.angle_alpha   90.00
_cell.angle_beta   90.00
_cell.angle_gamma   90.00
#
_symmetry.space_group_name_H-M   'P 1'
#
loop_
_entity.id
_entity.type
_entity.pdbx_description
1 polymer ?
#
loop_
_entity_poly.entity_id
_entity_poly.type
_entity_poly.pdbx_seq_one_letter_code
_entity_poly.pdbx_strand_id
1 'polypeptide(L)' 'MTILDSEYDTNVRAIIEITNITRYGFELILKTFNNTKQWGLKASWMACPAR' A
#
# COMPACT_ATOMS: atom_id res chain seq x y z
N MET A 1 5.00 2.65 12.28
CA MET A 1 5.15 1.19 12.19
C MET A 1 4.48 0.72 10.91
N THR A 2 5.26 0.22 9.96
CA THR A 2 4.84 -0.31 8.65
C THR A 2 4.83 -1.85 8.76
N ILE A 3 3.88 -2.54 8.12
CA ILE A 3 3.68 -4.00 8.26
C ILE A 3 3.54 -4.63 6.87
N LEU A 4 4.15 -5.80 6.70
CA LEU A 4 3.97 -6.72 5.58
C LEU A 4 3.71 -8.12 6.15
N ASP A 5 2.50 -8.63 5.97
CA ASP A 5 2.09 -9.96 6.40
C ASP A 5 1.54 -10.74 5.19
N SER A 6 2.36 -11.66 4.69
CA SER A 6 2.20 -12.38 3.41
C SER A 6 2.34 -13.88 3.61
N GLU A 7 1.62 -14.66 2.81
CA GLU A 7 1.77 -16.12 2.74
C GLU A 7 3.20 -16.52 2.31
N TYR A 8 3.76 -17.56 2.95
CA TYR A 8 5.15 -17.96 2.74
C TYR A 8 5.36 -18.78 1.46
N ASP A 9 4.33 -19.51 1.03
CA ASP A 9 4.41 -20.49 -0.08
C ASP A 9 4.21 -19.85 -1.47
N THR A 10 3.96 -18.54 -1.52
CA THR A 10 3.75 -17.82 -2.79
C THR A 10 4.68 -16.62 -2.86
N ASN A 11 5.12 -16.27 -4.07
CA ASN A 11 5.97 -15.09 -4.27
C ASN A 11 5.28 -13.84 -3.73
N VAL A 12 6.00 -13.08 -2.90
CA VAL A 12 5.50 -11.84 -2.32
C VAL A 12 5.45 -10.75 -3.39
N ARG A 13 4.25 -10.20 -3.60
CA ARG A 13 4.00 -9.10 -4.52
C ARG A 13 3.01 -8.12 -3.89
N ALA A 14 3.47 -6.92 -3.58
CA ALA A 14 2.65 -5.89 -2.96
C ALA A 14 2.90 -4.56 -3.67
N ILE A 15 1.84 -3.84 -3.98
CA ILE A 15 1.90 -2.50 -4.56
C ILE A 15 1.08 -1.58 -3.65
N ILE A 16 1.68 -0.45 -3.30
CA ILE A 16 1.03 0.65 -2.62
C ILE A 16 0.95 1.79 -3.63
N GLU A 17 -0.26 2.21 -3.96
CA GLU A 17 -0.51 3.28 -4.90
C GLU A 17 -1.32 4.39 -4.23
N ILE A 18 -0.96 5.63 -4.52
CA ILE A 18 -1.71 6.81 -4.06
C ILE A 18 -2.41 7.40 -5.27
N THR A 19 -3.73 7.52 -5.19
CA THR A 19 -4.57 8.10 -6.24
C THR A 19 -5.41 9.25 -5.69
N ASN A 20 -6.04 10.02 -6.59
CA ASN A 20 -7.01 11.05 -6.25
C ASN A 20 -6.52 12.05 -5.17
N ILE A 21 -5.28 12.52 -5.32
CA ILE A 21 -4.67 13.49 -4.40
C ILE A 21 -5.38 14.84 -4.56
N THR A 22 -5.90 15.36 -3.45
CA THR A 22 -6.51 16.69 -3.35
C THR A 22 -5.98 17.41 -2.10
N ARG A 23 -6.40 18.66 -1.91
CA ARG A 23 -6.10 19.41 -0.67
C ARG A 23 -6.72 18.81 0.59
N TYR A 24 -7.71 17.92 0.45
CA TYR A 24 -8.47 17.35 1.57
C TYR A 24 -8.08 15.92 1.90
N GLY A 25 -7.28 15.27 1.06
CA GLY A 25 -6.89 13.89 1.25
C GLY A 25 -6.45 13.23 -0.04
N PHE A 26 -6.24 11.93 0.04
CA PHE A 26 -5.86 11.05 -1.05
C PHE A 26 -6.45 9.66 -0.80
N GLU A 27 -6.49 8.84 -1.83
CA GLU A 27 -6.84 7.44 -1.72
C GLU A 27 -5.58 6.58 -1.70
N LEU A 28 -5.53 5.62 -0.78
CA LEU A 28 -4.45 4.65 -0.67
C LEU A 28 -4.96 3.29 -1.16
N ILE A 29 -4.41 2.81 -2.26
CA ILE A 29 -4.72 1.51 -2.83
C ILE A 29 -3.62 0.53 -2.41
N LEU A 30 -4.01 -0.50 -1.67
CA LEU A 30 -3.15 -1.62 -1.30
C LEU A 30 -3.56 -2.79 -2.20
N LYS A 31 -2.67 -3.21 -3.12
CA LYS A 31 -2.98 -4.26 -4.09
C LYS A 31 -1.89 -5.31 -4.17
N THR A 32 -2.32 -6.52 -4.51
CA THR A 32 -1.47 -7.67 -4.82
C THR A 32 -1.91 -8.27 -6.15
N PHE A 33 -1.14 -9.19 -6.72
CA PHE A 33 -1.47 -9.78 -8.02
C PHE A 33 -1.00 -11.23 -8.15
N ASN A 34 -1.53 -11.91 -9.16
CA ASN A 34 -1.35 -13.33 -9.44
C ASN A 34 -1.83 -14.22 -8.27
N ASN A 35 -1.03 -15.21 -7.86
CA ASN A 35 -1.34 -16.18 -6.82
C ASN A 35 -0.93 -15.73 -5.41
N THR A 36 -0.48 -14.48 -5.25
CA THR A 36 0.00 -13.95 -3.98
C THR A 36 -1.16 -13.82 -2.99
N LYS A 37 -0.96 -14.30 -1.76
CA LYS A 37 -1.91 -14.10 -0.65
C LYS A 37 -1.33 -13.14 0.38
N GLN A 38 -2.10 -12.11 0.71
CA GLN A 38 -1.70 -11.04 1.61
C GLN A 38 -2.71 -10.94 2.75
N TRP A 39 -2.23 -11.07 4.00
CA TRP A 39 -3.05 -10.98 5.20
C TRP A 39 -3.10 -9.56 5.76
N GLY A 40 -1.98 -8.84 5.66
CA GLY A 40 -1.86 -7.49 6.16
C GLY A 40 -0.87 -6.64 5.36
N LEU A 41 -1.28 -5.42 5.04
CA LEU A 41 -0.43 -4.35 4.52
C LEU A 41 -0.71 -3.08 5.29
N LYS A 42 0.34 -2.44 5.82
CA LYS A 42 0.22 -1.16 6.51
C LYS A 42 1.25 -0.20 5.96
N ALA A 43 0.80 0.94 5.43
CA ALA A 43 1.65 2.02 4.98
C ALA A 43 1.70 3.14 6.03
N SER A 44 2.86 3.80 6.13
CA SER A 44 3.00 5.09 6.79
C SER A 44 3.27 6.14 5.69
N TRP A 45 2.69 7.34 5.81
CA TRP A 45 2.79 8.37 4.77
C TRP A 45 3.09 9.75 5.38
N MET A 46 3.61 10.65 4.54
CA MET A 46 3.85 12.06 4.84
C MET A 46 3.41 12.90 3.64
N ALA A 47 2.53 13.87 3.87
CA ALA A 47 2.10 14.82 2.84
C ALA A 47 2.89 16.12 2.99
N CYS A 48 3.59 16.53 1.93
CA CYS A 48 4.34 17.78 1.89
C CYS A 48 3.72 18.72 0.84
N PRO A 49 3.09 19.83 1.25
CA PRO A 49 2.62 20.82 0.28
C PRO A 49 3.83 21.49 -0.39
N ALA A 50 3.74 21.68 -1.72
CA ALA A 50 4.69 22.52 -2.44
C ALA A 50 4.53 23.98 -1.99
N ARG A 51 5.66 24.66 -1.83
CA ARG A 51 5.72 26.05 -1.37
C ARG A 51 5.49 27.04 -2.51
#